data_AF-A0A3C0ZLQ7-F1
#
_entry.id   AF-A0A3C0ZLQ7-F1
#
_cell.length_a   1.000
_cell.length_b   1.000
_cell.length_c   1.000
_cell.angle_alpha   90.00
_cell.angle_beta   90.00
_cell.angle_gamma   90.00
#
_symmetry.space_group_name_H-M   'P 1'
#
loop_
_entity.id
_entity.type
_entity.pdbx_description
1 polymer ?
#
loop_
_entity_poly.entity_id
_entity_poly.type
_entity_poly.pdbx_seq_one_letter_code
_entity_poly.pdbx_strand_id
1 'polypeptide(L)'
;MYTIKLQEFEGPLDLLLFFIKRDELDIYDIPISRITREFLEYIHYMETLDLDVAGEFLVMAAELMQIKVRMLLPPEPGEEEDVDPRANLVKRLVEYKRFKEVASDMSRREEERRKIFSRGYFDSDPKVMTEDEEENLL
;
A
#
# COMPACT_ATOMS: atom_id res chain seq x y z
N MET A 1 4.20 28.39 -0.99
CA MET A 1 2.86 27.75 -1.05
C MET A 1 3.12 26.28 -1.30
N TYR A 2 2.97 25.41 -0.28
CA TYR A 2 3.22 23.98 -0.46
C TYR A 2 2.04 23.36 -1.20
N THR A 3 2.27 22.94 -2.45
CA THR A 3 1.29 22.21 -3.24
C THR A 3 1.18 20.81 -2.65
N ILE A 4 0.18 20.58 -1.80
CA ILE A 4 -0.21 19.23 -1.38
C ILE A 4 -0.83 18.58 -2.62
N LYS A 5 -0.01 17.89 -3.42
CA LYS A 5 -0.55 16.92 -4.37
C LYS A 5 -1.24 15.86 -3.52
N LEU A 6 -2.55 15.68 -3.67
CA LEU A 6 -3.17 14.45 -3.17
C LEU A 6 -2.40 13.31 -3.84
N GLN A 7 -1.70 12.53 -3.03
CA GLN A 7 -1.26 11.22 -3.47
C GLN A 7 -2.54 10.38 -3.53
N GLU A 8 -2.80 9.75 -4.67
CA GLU A 8 -3.81 8.70 -4.72
C GLU A 8 -3.31 7.56 -3.83
N PHE A 9 -3.84 7.48 -2.62
CA PHE A 9 -3.54 6.39 -1.70
C PHE A 9 -4.40 5.19 -2.07
N GLU A 10 -3.81 4.00 -2.06
CA GLU A 10 -4.53 2.75 -2.37
C GLU A 10 -5.48 2.32 -1.24
N GLY A 11 -5.52 3.05 -0.12
CA GLY A 11 -6.44 2.80 0.99
C GLY A 11 -5.99 3.46 2.30
N PRO A 12 -6.75 3.26 3.40
CA PRO A 12 -6.50 3.91 4.68
C PRO A 12 -5.20 3.45 5.34
N LEU A 13 -4.82 2.17 5.19
CA LEU A 13 -3.54 1.67 5.73
C LEU A 13 -2.34 2.33 5.04
N ASP A 14 -2.47 2.65 3.76
CA ASP A 14 -1.40 3.31 3.03
C ASP A 14 -1.19 4.76 3.48
N LEU A 15 -2.30 5.47 3.69
CA LEU A 15 -2.27 6.80 4.26
C LEU A 15 -1.63 6.80 5.66
N LEU A 16 -1.96 5.81 6.51
CA LEU A 16 -1.34 5.67 7.82
C LEU A 16 0.17 5.40 7.73
N LEU A 17 0.60 4.51 6.84
CA LEU A 17 2.03 4.29 6.58
C LEU A 17 2.73 5.55 6.09
N PHE A 18 2.05 6.36 5.27
CA PHE A 18 2.58 7.65 4.84
C PHE A 18 2.82 8.59 6.03
N PHE A 19 1.86 8.73 6.95
CA PHE A 19 2.06 9.56 8.16
C PHE A 19 3.22 9.06 9.01
N ILE A 20 3.27 7.74 9.28
CA ILE A 20 4.34 7.12 10.05
C ILE A 20 5.71 7.40 9.43
N LYS A 21 5.82 7.27 8.10
CA LYS A 21 7.06 7.51 7.37
C LYS A 21 7.44 9.00 7.33
N ARG A 22 6.47 9.89 7.08
CA ARG A 22 6.68 11.34 7.00
C ARG A 22 7.19 11.92 8.31
N ASP A 23 6.65 11.41 9.42
CA ASP A 23 6.92 11.93 10.76
C ASP A 23 7.97 11.12 11.53
N GLU A 24 8.66 10.20 10.84
CA GLU A 24 9.72 9.34 11.39
C GLU A 24 9.28 8.59 12.67
N LEU A 25 8.03 8.14 12.69
CA LEU A 25 7.45 7.43 13.83
C LEU A 25 7.83 5.95 13.81
N ASP A 26 7.97 5.36 15.00
CA ASP A 26 8.05 3.91 15.13
C ASP A 26 6.68 3.30 14.86
N ILE A 27 6.62 2.31 13.96
CA ILE A 27 5.40 1.56 13.64
C ILE A 27 4.88 0.73 14.84
N TYR A 28 5.76 0.40 15.80
CA TYR A 28 5.37 -0.32 17.01
C TYR A 28 4.93 0.61 18.15
N ASP A 29 5.28 1.89 18.10
CA ASP A 29 4.88 2.89 19.09
C ASP A 29 4.25 4.13 18.43
N ILE A 30 3.05 3.92 17.88
CA ILE A 30 2.34 4.95 17.14
C ILE A 30 1.61 5.89 18.13
N PRO A 31 1.84 7.22 18.07
CA PRO A 31 1.06 8.19 18.83
C PRO A 31 -0.37 8.32 18.26
N ILE A 32 -1.29 7.47 18.73
CA ILE A 32 -2.67 7.38 18.22
C ILE A 32 -3.39 8.71 18.25
N SER A 33 -3.20 9.52 19.29
CA SER A 33 -3.86 10.82 19.43
C SER A 33 -3.50 11.80 18.30
N ARG A 34 -2.25 11.76 17.82
CA ARG A 34 -1.74 12.55 16.71
C ARG A 34 -2.22 11.98 15.38
N ILE A 35 -1.98 10.69 15.14
CA ILE A 35 -2.34 10.01 13.89
C ILE A 35 -3.84 10.10 13.61
N THR A 36 -4.69 9.91 14.63
CA THR A 36 -6.14 10.04 14.48
C THR A 36 -6.55 11.43 14.02
N ARG A 37 -5.89 12.47 14.54
CA ARG A 37 -6.21 13.86 14.18
C ARG A 37 -5.83 14.14 12.73
N GLU A 38 -4.62 13.76 12.34
CA GLU A 38 -4.14 13.96 10.97
C GLU A 38 -4.96 13.16 9.95
N PHE A 39 -5.39 11.95 10.32
CA PHE A 39 -6.27 11.13 9.49
C PHE A 39 -7.64 11.78 9.27
N LEU A 40 -8.24 12.34 10.33
CA LEU A 40 -9.51 13.07 10.23
C LEU A 40 -9.38 14.37 9.44
N GLU A 41 -8.28 15.12 9.63
CA GLU A 41 -7.99 16.32 8.83
C GLU A 41 -7.87 15.99 7.34
N TYR A 42 -7.22 14.86 7.01
CA TYR A 42 -7.10 14.40 5.64
C TYR A 42 -8.47 14.02 5.03
N ILE A 43 -9.31 13.30 5.77
CA ILE A 43 -10.68 12.98 5.31
C ILE A 43 -11.47 14.26 5.07
N HIS A 44 -11.43 15.21 6.01
CA HIS A 44 -12.15 16.47 5.86
C HIS A 44 -11.67 17.26 4.63
N TYR A 45 -10.36 17.26 4.37
CA TYR A 45 -9.82 17.87 3.16
C TYR A 45 -10.34 17.21 1.89
N MET A 46 -10.43 15.87 1.85
CA MET A 46 -11.02 15.15 0.71
C MET A 46 -12.50 15.51 0.51
N GLU A 47 -13.29 15.56 1.59
CA GLU A 47 -14.70 15.98 1.55
C GLU A 47 -14.86 17.39 1.00
N THR A 48 -14.00 18.33 1.40
CA THR A 48 -14.07 19.73 0.92
C THR A 48 -13.70 19.89 -0.56
N LEU A 49 -13.03 18.90 -1.14
CA LEU A 49 -12.70 18.86 -2.56
C LEU A 49 -13.74 18.08 -3.39
N ASP A 50 -14.90 17.76 -2.80
CA ASP A 50 -15.96 16.94 -3.39
C ASP A 50 -15.44 15.58 -3.91
N LEU A 51 -14.44 15.01 -3.25
CA LEU A 51 -13.94 13.67 -3.56
C LEU A 51 -14.77 12.61 -2.85
N ASP A 52 -15.10 11.52 -3.56
CA ASP A 52 -15.78 10.38 -2.98
C ASP A 52 -14.92 9.72 -1.90
N VAL A 53 -15.29 9.92 -0.63
CA VAL A 53 -14.64 9.24 0.49
C VAL A 53 -15.10 7.79 0.51
N ALA A 54 -14.19 6.86 0.28
CA ALA A 54 -14.50 5.44 0.35
C ALA A 54 -14.86 5.02 1.79
N GLY A 55 -15.84 4.11 1.93
CA GLY A 55 -16.32 3.64 3.24
C GLY A 55 -15.24 3.04 4.13
N GLU A 56 -14.17 2.50 3.54
CA GLU A 56 -13.00 1.98 4.27
C GLU A 56 -12.29 3.05 5.11
N PHE A 57 -12.25 4.30 4.64
CA PHE A 57 -11.66 5.42 5.40
C PHE A 57 -12.51 5.76 6.63
N LEU A 58 -13.84 5.73 6.50
CA LEU A 58 -14.74 5.97 7.64
C LEU A 58 -14.63 4.85 8.68
N VAL A 59 -14.52 3.59 8.24
CA VAL A 59 -14.28 2.45 9.14
C VAL A 59 -12.96 2.63 9.89
N MET A 60 -11.88 3.01 9.20
CA MET A 60 -10.59 3.28 9.83
C MET A 60 -10.65 4.47 10.81
N ALA A 61 -11.37 5.54 10.47
CA ALA A 61 -11.55 6.68 11.35
C ALA A 61 -12.25 6.26 12.67
N ALA A 62 -13.29 5.44 12.57
CA ALA A 62 -13.98 4.89 13.74
C ALA A 62 -13.06 3.98 14.58
N GLU A 63 -12.27 3.11 13.93
CA GLU A 63 -11.28 2.25 14.59
C GLU A 63 -10.23 3.08 15.36
N LEU A 64 -9.66 4.11 14.74
CA LEU A 64 -8.70 5.02 15.38
C LEU A 64 -9.29 5.76 16.56
N MET A 65 -10.52 6.27 16.43
CA MET A 65 -11.25 6.92 17.52
C MET A 65 -11.50 5.96 18.69
N GLN A 66 -11.89 4.72 18.41
CA GLN A 66 -12.10 3.70 19.43
C GLN A 66 -10.79 3.38 20.18
N ILE A 67 -9.69 3.18 19.45
CA ILE A 67 -8.37 2.93 20.05
C ILE A 67 -7.97 4.12 20.93
N LYS A 68 -8.13 5.36 20.43
CA LYS A 68 -7.82 6.58 21.19
C LYS A 68 -8.60 6.64 22.50
N VAL A 69 -9.91 6.35 22.48
CA VAL A 69 -10.76 6.38 23.68
C VAL A 69 -10.30 5.32 24.68
N ARG A 70 -10.06 4.07 24.23
CA ARG A 70 -9.57 2.99 25.10
C ARG A 70 -8.24 3.31 25.75
N MET A 71 -7.33 3.97 25.05
CA MET A 71 -6.04 4.39 25.60
C MET A 71 -6.13 5.55 26.61
N LEU A 72 -7.22 6.33 26.60
CA LEU A 72 -7.40 7.48 27.47
C LEU A 72 -8.27 7.19 28.70
N LEU A 73 -9.09 6.14 28.65
CA LEU A 73 -9.97 5.76 29.74
C LEU A 73 -9.24 4.81 30.71
N PRO A 74 -9.56 4.88 32.02
CA PRO A 74 -9.07 3.88 32.97
C PRO A 74 -9.64 2.50 32.61
N PRO A 75 -8.86 1.42 32.80
CA PRO A 75 -9.34 0.07 32.55
C PRO A 75 -10.53 -0.26 33.46
N GLU A 76 -11.48 -1.04 32.95
CA GLU A 76 -12.61 -1.48 33.76
C GLU A 76 -12.13 -2.46 34.84
N PRO A 77 -12.67 -2.40 36.07
CA PRO A 77 -12.28 -3.30 37.15
C PRO A 77 -12.63 -4.75 36.76
N GLY A 78 -11.61 -5.55 36.43
CA GLY A 78 -11.73 -6.95 36.03
C GLY A 78 -11.34 -7.26 34.58
N GLU A 79 -11.01 -6.25 33.76
CA GLU A 79 -10.34 -6.48 32.48
C GLU A 79 -8.86 -6.83 32.72
N GLU A 80 -8.38 -7.93 32.14
CA GLU A 80 -6.95 -8.19 32.03
C GLU A 80 -6.32 -7.11 31.14
N GLU A 81 -5.40 -6.33 31.72
CA GLU A 81 -4.74 -5.15 31.15
C GLU A 81 -3.79 -5.47 29.96
N ASP A 82 -3.81 -6.71 29.46
CA ASP A 82 -2.62 -7.33 28.85
C ASP A 82 -2.49 -7.13 27.33
N VAL A 83 -3.47 -6.51 26.67
CA VAL A 83 -3.43 -6.32 25.21
C VAL A 83 -3.46 -4.84 24.85
N ASP A 84 -2.35 -4.32 24.32
CA ASP A 84 -2.27 -2.97 23.75
C ASP A 84 -3.43 -2.81 22.73
N PRO A 85 -4.34 -1.83 22.92
CA PRO A 85 -5.47 -1.58 22.01
C PRO A 85 -5.04 -1.37 20.56
N ARG A 86 -3.79 -0.97 20.33
CA ARG A 86 -3.19 -0.73 19.01
C ARG A 86 -2.69 -1.99 18.31
N ALA A 87 -2.56 -3.12 19.01
CA ALA A 87 -1.84 -4.30 18.53
C ALA A 87 -2.37 -4.82 17.18
N ASN A 88 -3.70 -4.84 16.99
CA ASN A 88 -4.31 -5.26 15.74
C ASN A 88 -3.98 -4.31 14.57
N LEU A 89 -4.01 -3.00 14.82
CA LEU A 89 -3.67 -1.99 13.82
C LEU A 89 -2.20 -2.11 13.42
N VAL A 90 -1.29 -2.22 14.38
CA VAL A 90 0.15 -2.38 14.15
C VAL A 90 0.41 -3.63 13.30
N LYS A 91 -0.22 -4.76 13.64
CA LYS A 91 -0.10 -6.00 12.87
C LYS A 91 -0.50 -5.81 11.40
N ARG A 92 -1.66 -5.18 11.15
CA ARG A 92 -2.16 -4.89 9.79
C ARG A 92 -1.23 -3.95 9.03
N LEU A 93 -0.67 -2.93 9.69
CA LEU A 93 0.27 -1.99 9.08
C LEU A 93 1.58 -2.68 8.67
N VAL A 94 2.14 -3.53 9.54
CA VAL A 94 3.36 -4.30 9.24
C VAL A 94 3.14 -5.26 8.09
N GLU A 95 2.01 -5.97 8.09
CA GLU A 95 1.63 -6.88 7.02
C GLU A 95 1.45 -6.16 5.69
N TYR A 96 0.67 -5.07 5.67
CA TYR A 96 0.46 -4.26 4.47
C TYR A 96 1.78 -3.68 3.95
N LYS A 97 2.65 -3.15 4.83
CA LYS A 97 3.99 -2.67 4.46
C LYS A 97 4.81 -3.74 3.74
N ARG A 98 4.83 -4.96 4.28
CA ARG A 98 5.55 -6.09 3.68
C ARG A 98 5.03 -6.41 2.29
N PHE A 99 3.71 -6.48 2.11
CA PHE A 99 3.12 -6.72 0.80
C PHE A 99 3.40 -5.58 -0.18
N LYS A 100 3.35 -4.33 0.28
CA LYS A 100 3.67 -3.16 -0.54
C LYS A 100 5.11 -3.19 -1.05
N GLU A 101 6.06 -3.58 -0.20
CA GLU A 101 7.47 -3.75 -0.59
C GLU A 101 7.65 -4.85 -1.63
N VAL A 102 7.02 -6.01 -1.44
CA VAL A 102 7.07 -7.13 -2.39
C VAL A 102 6.42 -6.75 -3.72
N ALA A 103 5.26 -6.08 -3.69
CA ALA A 103 4.56 -5.61 -4.88
C ALA A 103 5.43 -4.61 -5.67
N SER A 104 6.14 -3.71 -4.98
CA SER A 104 7.08 -2.79 -5.61
C SER A 104 8.25 -3.52 -6.27
N ASP A 105 8.83 -4.54 -5.64
CA ASP A 105 9.90 -5.34 -6.26
C ASP A 105 9.38 -6.15 -7.47
N MET A 106 8.17 -6.72 -7.36
CA MET A 106 7.53 -7.43 -8.47
C MET A 106 7.27 -6.50 -9.66
N SER A 107 6.75 -5.28 -9.42
CA SER A 107 6.52 -4.29 -10.47
C SER A 107 7.83 -3.92 -11.19
N ARG A 108 8.93 -3.74 -10.46
CA ARG A 108 10.26 -3.51 -11.06
C ARG A 108 10.70 -4.68 -11.95
N ARG A 109 10.54 -5.92 -11.49
CA ARG A 109 10.87 -7.12 -12.28
C ARG A 109 9.97 -7.25 -13.51
N GLU A 110 8.70 -6.91 -13.40
CA GLU A 110 7.76 -6.87 -14.52
C GLU A 110 8.24 -5.87 -15.59
N GLU A 111 8.67 -4.67 -15.17
CA GLU A 111 9.20 -3.66 -16.07
C GLU A 111 10.47 -4.13 -16.79
N GLU A 112 11.37 -4.81 -16.08
CA GLU A 112 12.55 -5.45 -16.68
C GLU A 112 12.16 -6.54 -17.69
N ARG A 113 11.21 -7.41 -17.32
CA ARG A 113 10.73 -8.49 -18.19
C ARG A 113 10.05 -7.96 -19.45
N ARG A 114 9.32 -6.85 -19.35
CA ARG A 114 8.63 -6.20 -20.48
C ARG A 114 9.59 -5.73 -21.57
N LYS A 115 10.87 -5.52 -21.23
CA LYS A 115 11.94 -5.15 -22.18
C LYS A 115 12.47 -6.35 -22.98
N ILE A 116 12.08 -7.58 -22.61
CA ILE A 116 12.52 -8.82 -23.26
C ILE A 116 11.43 -9.29 -24.24
N PHE A 117 11.77 -9.31 -25.53
CA PHE A 117 10.90 -9.83 -26.59
C PHE A 117 11.31 -11.28 -26.92
N SER A 118 10.38 -12.23 -26.77
CA SER A 118 10.58 -13.56 -27.32
C SER A 118 10.39 -13.51 -28.83
N ARG A 119 11.23 -14.22 -29.61
CA ARG A 119 10.83 -14.58 -30.97
C ARG A 119 9.53 -15.40 -30.86
N GLY A 120 8.58 -15.15 -31.75
CA GLY A 120 7.33 -15.89 -31.85
C GLY A 120 7.56 -17.34 -32.27
N TYR A 121 6.57 -17.96 -32.92
CA TYR A 121 6.70 -19.33 -33.42
C TYR A 121 7.77 -19.42 -34.53
N PHE A 122 8.94 -19.95 -34.19
CA PHE A 122 10.05 -20.19 -35.12
C PHE A 122 9.63 -21.06 -36.33
N ASP A 123 8.68 -21.99 -36.14
CA ASP A 123 8.17 -22.85 -37.21
C ASP A 123 7.27 -22.13 -38.24
N SER A 124 6.73 -20.96 -37.90
CA SER A 124 5.92 -20.14 -38.81
C SER A 124 6.71 -19.02 -39.50
N ASP A 125 7.96 -18.79 -39.09
CA ASP A 125 8.85 -17.89 -39.82
C ASP A 125 9.14 -18.55 -41.19
N PRO A 126 9.02 -17.82 -42.31
CA PRO A 126 9.38 -18.38 -43.61
C PRO A 126 10.85 -18.81 -43.56
N LYS A 127 11.09 -20.12 -43.72
CA LYS A 127 12.44 -20.67 -43.82
C LYS A 127 13.10 -20.04 -45.05
N VAL A 128 14.06 -19.16 -44.80
CA VAL A 128 14.98 -18.70 -45.85
C VAL A 128 15.91 -19.88 -46.10
N MET A 129 15.75 -20.56 -47.24
CA MET A 129 16.70 -21.58 -47.68
C MET A 129 18.08 -20.93 -47.77
N THR A 130 19.07 -21.52 -47.12
CA THR A 130 20.46 -21.10 -47.29
C THR A 130 20.98 -21.63 -48.63
N GLU A 131 21.90 -20.93 -49.30
CA GLU A 131 22.45 -21.34 -50.62
C GLU A 131 22.96 -22.80 -50.61
N ASP A 132 23.45 -23.29 -49.48
CA ASP A 132 23.90 -24.68 -49.27
C ASP A 132 22.77 -25.75 -49.34
N GLU A 133 21.52 -25.36 -49.13
CA GLU A 133 20.35 -26.26 -49.20
C GLU A 133 19.77 -26.34 -50.63
N GLU A 134 20.00 -25.33 -51.46
CA GLU A 134 19.57 -25.32 -52.88
C GLU A 134 20.46 -26.23 -53.75
N GLU A 135 21.77 -26.29 -53.49
CA GLU A 135 22.69 -27.17 -54.23
C GLU A 135 22.47 -28.66 -53.97
N ASN A 136 21.92 -29.04 -52.82
CA ASN A 136 21.63 -30.44 -52.48
C ASN A 136 20.29 -30.97 -53.05
N LEU A 137 19.50 -30.12 -53.72
CA LEU A 137 18.23 -30.51 -54.35
C LEU A 137 18.30 -30.63 -55.89
N LEU A 138 19.47 -30.41 -56.50
CA LEU A 138 19.76 -30.61 -57.93
C LEU A 138 20.63 -31.86 -58.16
#